data_AF-A0A2W4JLH2-F1
#
_entry.id   AF-A0A2W4JLH2-F1
#
_cell.length_a   1.000
_cell.length_b   1.000
_cell.length_c   1.000
_cell.angle_alpha   90.00
_cell.angle_beta   90.00
_cell.angle_gamma   90.00
#
_symmetry.space_group_name_H-M   'P 1'
#
loop_
_entity.id
_entity.type
_entity.pdbx_description
1 polymer ?
#
loop_
_entity_poly.entity_id
_entity_poly.type
_entity_poly.pdbx_seq_one_letter_code
_entity_poly.pdbx_strand_id
1 'polypeptide(L)'
;MASDIIPIELGLPQGDLVTLWAPRWREDGEEWEAFLGDDEDLYAFPDAAHLAAFVRTAEQHDLIDHPSWHIVPALNVPELIPDDDHSYDLVGVPELVAEEPDSCTIGELAEIV
;
A
#
# COMPACT_ATOMS: atom_id res chain seq x y z
N MET A 1 8.26 14.09 11.79
CA MET A 1 8.99 13.54 10.64
C MET A 1 7.93 12.81 9.83
N ALA A 2 7.81 13.09 8.54
CA ALA A 2 6.86 12.35 7.71
C ALA A 2 7.37 10.92 7.57
N SER A 3 6.45 9.96 7.63
CA SER A 3 6.77 8.55 7.35
C SER A 3 7.01 8.39 5.86
N ASP A 4 7.80 7.40 5.45
CA ASP A 4 8.04 7.15 4.02
C ASP A 4 6.79 6.57 3.35
N ILE A 5 6.62 6.85 2.05
CA ILE A 5 5.60 6.20 1.21
C ILE A 5 6.17 4.86 0.76
N ILE A 6 5.42 3.78 0.96
CA ILE A 6 5.89 2.40 0.81
C ILE A 6 5.11 1.72 -0.33
N PRO A 7 5.78 1.04 -1.27
CA PRO A 7 5.10 0.16 -2.22
C PRO A 7 4.60 -1.10 -1.50
N ILE A 8 3.34 -1.45 -1.74
CA ILE A 8 2.70 -2.63 -1.15
C ILE A 8 2.10 -3.52 -2.25
N GLU A 9 2.01 -4.81 -1.99
CA GLU A 9 1.31 -5.77 -2.83
C GLU A 9 0.03 -6.26 -2.14
N LEU A 10 -1.05 -6.36 -2.91
CA LEU A 10 -2.34 -6.87 -2.48
C LEU A 10 -2.66 -8.14 -3.27
N GLY A 11 -2.65 -9.28 -2.58
CA GLY A 11 -3.12 -10.55 -3.11
C GLY A 11 -4.64 -10.57 -3.18
N LEU A 12 -5.20 -10.64 -4.39
CA LEU A 12 -6.65 -10.64 -4.62
C LEU A 12 -7.08 -11.87 -5.42
N PRO A 13 -8.37 -12.29 -5.36
CA PRO A 13 -8.80 -13.49 -6.05
C PRO A 13 -8.69 -13.40 -7.59
N GLN A 14 -8.54 -12.19 -8.14
CA GLN A 14 -8.37 -11.95 -9.58
C GLN A 14 -6.90 -11.78 -10.00
N GLY A 15 -5.96 -11.88 -9.05
CA GLY A 15 -4.53 -11.67 -9.25
C GLY A 15 -3.98 -10.54 -8.38
N ASP A 16 -2.67 -10.54 -8.22
CA ASP A 16 -1.96 -9.62 -7.35
C ASP A 16 -1.82 -8.23 -7.99
N LEU A 17 -1.92 -7.18 -7.16
CA LEU A 17 -1.78 -5.81 -7.59
C LEU A 17 -0.83 -5.04 -6.68
N VAL A 18 -0.12 -4.07 -7.25
CA VAL A 18 0.83 -3.19 -6.55
C VAL A 18 0.25 -1.79 -6.43
N THR A 19 0.39 -1.17 -5.26
CA THR A 19 0.02 0.23 -4.99
C THR A 19 1.00 0.89 -4.02
N LEU A 20 0.72 2.12 -3.58
CA LEU A 20 1.48 2.80 -2.54
C LEU A 20 0.63 3.02 -1.30
N TRP A 21 1.26 2.93 -0.14
CA TRP A 21 0.69 3.24 1.15
C TRP A 21 1.57 4.26 1.86
N ALA A 22 0.95 5.31 2.40
CA ALA A 22 1.57 6.23 3.33
C ALA A 22 1.09 5.89 4.74
N PRO A 23 1.94 5.24 5.58
CA PRO A 23 1.63 5.02 6.97
C PRO A 23 1.51 6.34 7.71
N ARG A 24 0.91 6.30 8.91
CA ARG A 24 0.54 7.49 9.68
C ARG A 24 1.63 8.58 9.67
N TRP A 25 1.25 9.77 9.23
CA TRP A 25 2.07 10.98 9.32
C TRP A 25 1.29 12.09 10.02
N ARG A 26 2.03 13.13 10.42
CA ARG A 26 1.45 14.33 11.02
C ARG A 26 1.73 15.54 10.14
N GLU A 27 0.70 16.30 9.86
CA GLU A 27 0.75 17.56 9.13
C GLU A 27 -0.22 18.55 9.78
N ASP A 28 0.24 19.78 10.02
CA ASP A 28 -0.54 20.85 10.65
C ASP A 28 -1.28 20.50 11.97
N GLY A 29 -0.79 19.50 12.69
CA GLY A 29 -1.37 19.03 13.95
C GLY A 29 -2.44 17.95 13.80
N GLU A 30 -2.74 17.55 12.57
CA GLU A 30 -3.64 16.46 12.23
C GLU A 30 -2.85 15.17 11.93
N GLU A 31 -3.49 14.01 12.16
CA GLU A 31 -2.94 12.70 11.83
C GLU A 31 -3.60 12.19 10.56
N TRP A 32 -2.78 11.83 9.59
CA TRP A 32 -3.20 11.39 8.27
C TRP A 32 -2.65 10.00 7.98
N GLU A 33 -3.34 9.26 7.13
CA GLU A 33 -2.96 7.97 6.57
C GLU A 33 -3.70 7.84 5.23
N ALA A 34 -3.03 7.33 4.20
CA ALA A 34 -3.63 7.27 2.87
C ALA A 34 -2.98 6.19 1.99
N PHE A 35 -3.73 5.74 0.99
CA PHE A 35 -3.21 4.97 -0.12
C PHE A 35 -3.06 5.85 -1.36
N LEU A 36 -2.41 5.34 -2.39
CA LEU A 36 -2.50 5.93 -3.72
C LEU A 36 -3.93 5.75 -4.26
N GLY A 37 -4.67 6.84 -4.29
CA GLY A 37 -6.09 6.84 -4.63
C GLY A 37 -6.64 8.25 -4.71
N ASP A 38 -7.94 8.38 -4.95
CA ASP A 38 -8.66 9.65 -4.89
C ASP A 38 -10.02 9.40 -4.25
N ASP A 39 -10.28 10.08 -3.13
CA ASP A 39 -11.55 9.98 -2.39
C ASP A 39 -11.82 8.54 -1.87
N GLU A 40 -12.69 7.77 -2.53
CA GLU A 40 -13.01 6.37 -2.21
C GLU A 40 -12.34 5.35 -3.13
N ASP A 41 -11.65 5.81 -4.17
CA ASP A 41 -11.01 4.97 -5.17
C ASP A 41 -9.57 4.61 -4.76
N LEU A 42 -9.25 3.31 -4.78
CA LEU A 42 -7.88 2.80 -4.66
C LEU A 42 -7.30 2.56 -6.05
N TYR A 43 -6.13 3.14 -6.33
CA TYR A 43 -5.41 2.89 -7.58
C TYR A 43 -4.38 1.78 -7.38
N ALA A 44 -4.54 0.69 -8.11
CA ALA A 44 -3.64 -0.46 -8.05
C ALA A 44 -3.28 -0.93 -9.46
N PHE A 45 -2.07 -1.46 -9.61
CA PHE A 45 -1.43 -1.73 -10.90
C PHE A 45 -0.97 -3.17 -10.99
N PRO A 46 -0.87 -3.76 -12.18
CA PRO A 46 -0.46 -5.16 -12.34
C PRO A 46 1.00 -5.42 -11.95
N ASP A 47 1.86 -4.41 -11.95
CA ASP A 47 3.27 -4.51 -11.55
C ASP A 47 3.92 -3.13 -11.36
N ALA A 48 5.11 -3.13 -10.76
CA ALA A 48 5.88 -1.92 -10.45
C ALA A 48 6.18 -1.04 -11.67
N ALA A 49 6.26 -1.59 -12.89
CA ALA A 49 6.51 -0.77 -14.08
C ALA A 49 5.29 0.09 -14.44
N HIS A 50 4.08 -0.44 -14.28
CA HIS A 50 2.84 0.32 -14.50
C HIS A 50 2.64 1.38 -13.41
N LEU A 51 2.92 1.04 -12.14
CA LEU A 51 2.94 2.01 -11.05
C LEU A 51 3.95 3.14 -11.34
N ALA A 52 5.19 2.80 -11.71
CA ALA A 52 6.22 3.78 -12.05
C ALA A 52 5.81 4.70 -13.21
N ALA A 53 5.09 4.16 -14.20
CA ALA A 53 4.56 4.96 -15.31
C ALA A 53 3.52 5.96 -14.81
N PHE A 54 2.60 5.54 -13.93
CA PHE A 54 1.55 6.39 -13.38
C PHE A 54 2.12 7.53 -12.51
N VAL A 55 2.95 7.22 -11.52
CA VAL A 55 3.45 8.21 -10.53
C VAL A 55 4.28 9.32 -11.18
N ARG A 56 4.85 9.08 -12.37
CA ARG A 56 5.61 10.09 -13.13
C ARG A 56 4.74 11.12 -13.85
N THR A 57 3.47 10.82 -14.03
CA THR A 57 2.52 11.68 -14.76
C THR A 57 1.30 12.06 -13.93
N ALA A 58 1.18 11.52 -12.71
CA ALA A 58 0.03 11.75 -11.86
C ALA A 58 0.01 13.20 -11.35
N GLU A 59 -1.14 13.87 -11.51
CA GLU A 59 -1.34 15.26 -11.12
C GLU A 59 -2.38 15.41 -10.00
N GLN A 60 -3.18 14.36 -9.73
CA GLN A 60 -4.26 14.36 -8.74
C GLN A 60 -4.40 12.96 -8.12
N HIS A 61 -4.33 12.91 -6.78
CA HIS A 61 -4.54 11.76 -5.90
C HIS A 61 -4.24 12.20 -4.45
N ASP A 62 -4.66 11.42 -3.46
CA ASP A 62 -4.54 11.76 -2.03
C ASP A 62 -3.09 11.90 -1.54
N LEU A 63 -2.15 11.19 -2.15
CA LEU A 63 -0.72 11.30 -1.80
C LEU A 63 -0.02 12.55 -2.36
N ILE A 64 -0.67 13.38 -3.18
CA ILE A 64 0.01 14.49 -3.89
C ILE A 64 0.56 15.55 -2.91
N ASP A 65 -0.16 15.75 -1.80
CA ASP A 65 0.21 16.70 -0.73
C ASP A 65 1.12 16.07 0.31
N HIS A 66 1.41 14.75 0.23
CA HIS A 66 2.28 14.09 1.19
C HIS A 66 3.72 14.67 1.12
N PRO A 67 4.37 15.00 2.26
CA PRO A 67 5.68 15.66 2.27
C PRO A 67 6.79 14.93 1.49
N SER A 68 6.75 13.59 1.49
CA SER A 68 7.72 12.73 0.78
C SER A 68 7.31 12.38 -0.66
N TRP A 69 6.14 12.83 -1.15
CA TRP A 69 5.65 12.47 -2.48
C TRP A 69 6.64 12.81 -3.59
N HIS A 70 7.31 13.96 -3.49
CA HIS A 70 8.29 14.43 -4.48
C HIS A 70 9.43 13.43 -4.78
N ILE A 71 9.67 12.45 -3.90
CA ILE A 71 10.68 11.40 -4.08
C ILE A 71 10.15 10.27 -4.97
N VAL A 72 8.86 9.92 -4.85
CA VAL A 72 8.24 8.75 -5.49
C VAL A 72 8.35 8.78 -7.02
N PRO A 73 8.02 9.88 -7.72
CA PRO A 73 8.18 9.96 -9.18
C PRO A 73 9.63 9.79 -9.66
N ALA A 74 10.62 10.05 -8.79
CA ALA A 74 12.04 9.95 -9.10
C ALA A 74 12.61 8.53 -8.91
N LEU A 75 11.86 7.63 -8.27
CA LEU A 75 12.28 6.25 -8.04
C LEU A 75 12.37 5.46 -9.36
N ASN A 76 13.27 4.48 -9.37
CA ASN A 76 13.35 3.49 -10.43
C ASN A 76 12.38 2.32 -10.17
N VAL A 77 12.13 1.49 -11.19
CA VAL A 77 11.18 0.38 -11.08
C VAL A 77 11.54 -0.60 -9.95
N PRO A 78 12.80 -1.07 -9.81
CA PRO A 78 13.20 -1.90 -8.68
C PRO A 78 12.91 -1.33 -7.28
N GLU A 79 12.96 -0.01 -7.10
CA GLU A 79 12.65 0.67 -5.83
C GLU A 79 11.14 0.71 -5.52
N LEU A 80 10.30 0.40 -6.51
CA LEU A 80 8.84 0.36 -6.38
C LEU A 80 8.30 -1.08 -6.32
N ILE A 81 9.17 -2.07 -6.23
CA ILE A 81 8.78 -3.47 -6.01
C ILE A 81 8.57 -3.65 -4.50
N PRO A 82 7.38 -4.09 -4.05
CA PRO A 82 7.13 -4.41 -2.65
C PRO A 82 8.09 -5.50 -2.16
N ASP A 83 8.52 -5.40 -0.91
CA ASP A 83 9.25 -6.47 -0.24
C ASP A 83 8.28 -7.45 0.46
N ASP A 84 8.81 -8.56 0.96
CA ASP A 84 8.01 -9.62 1.59
C ASP A 84 7.25 -9.14 2.85
N ASP A 85 7.73 -8.12 3.56
CA ASP A 85 7.06 -7.56 4.74
C ASP A 85 5.86 -6.66 4.35
N HIS A 86 5.74 -6.31 3.06
CA HIS A 86 4.72 -5.41 2.51
C HIS A 86 3.83 -6.09 1.45
N SER A 87 3.70 -7.41 1.52
CA SER A 87 2.76 -8.20 0.71
C SER A 87 1.62 -8.74 1.58
N TYR A 88 0.38 -8.43 1.22
CA TYR A 88 -0.81 -8.72 2.01
C TYR A 88 -1.77 -9.65 1.24
N ASP A 89 -1.95 -10.88 1.72
CA ASP A 89 -2.89 -11.85 1.12
C ASP A 89 -4.31 -11.67 1.67
N LEU A 90 -5.15 -10.99 0.90
CA LEU A 90 -6.56 -10.79 1.25
C LEU A 90 -7.45 -11.97 0.85
N VAL A 91 -6.94 -12.92 0.06
CA VAL A 91 -7.65 -14.13 -0.34
C VAL A 91 -7.72 -15.12 0.82
N GLY A 92 -6.64 -15.23 1.60
CA GLY A 92 -6.54 -16.12 2.76
C GLY A 92 -7.31 -15.65 4.00
N VAL A 93 -7.56 -14.35 4.15
CA VAL A 93 -8.20 -13.77 5.36
C VAL A 93 -9.53 -14.45 5.73
N PRO A 94 -10.49 -14.67 4.81
CA PRO A 94 -11.75 -15.32 5.17
C PRO A 94 -11.58 -16.76 5.69
N GLU A 95 -10.55 -17.48 5.23
CA GLU A 95 -10.23 -18.81 5.72
C GLU A 95 -9.64 -18.74 7.13
N LEU A 96 -8.64 -17.89 7.36
CA LEU A 96 -8.03 -17.66 8.67
C LEU A 96 -9.06 -17.25 9.72
N VAL A 97 -9.98 -16.35 9.37
CA VAL A 97 -11.06 -15.90 10.27
C VAL A 97 -12.05 -17.03 10.60
N ALA A 98 -12.18 -18.04 9.74
CA ALA A 98 -13.07 -19.18 9.96
C ALA A 98 -12.44 -20.28 10.83
N GLU A 99 -11.12 -20.26 11.07
CA GLU A 99 -10.42 -21.21 11.92
C GLU A 99 -10.64 -20.97 13.42
N GLU A 100 -10.15 -21.89 14.26
CA GLU A 100 -10.18 -21.70 15.71
C GLU A 100 -9.26 -20.54 16.10
N PRO A 101 -9.72 -19.58 16.93
CA PRO A 101 -8.93 -18.40 17.28
C PRO A 101 -7.89 -18.74 18.35
N ASP A 102 -6.87 -19.50 17.96
CA ASP A 102 -5.68 -19.74 18.77
C ASP A 102 -4.56 -18.74 18.44
N SER A 103 -3.48 -18.78 19.22
CA SER A 103 -2.39 -17.81 19.09
C SER A 103 -1.68 -17.83 17.75
N CYS A 104 -1.69 -18.96 17.02
CA CYS A 104 -1.12 -19.06 15.69
C CYS A 104 -1.99 -18.31 14.68
N THR A 105 -3.26 -18.72 14.56
CA THR A 105 -4.25 -18.12 13.65
C THR A 105 -4.38 -16.61 13.86
N ILE A 106 -4.38 -16.16 15.12
CA ILE A 106 -4.47 -14.74 15.45
C ILE A 106 -3.16 -14.00 15.12
N GLY A 107 -2.01 -14.65 15.25
CA GLY A 107 -0.73 -14.09 14.85
C GLY A 107 -0.68 -13.88 13.34
N GLU A 108 -1.02 -14.92 12.57
CA GLU A 108 -1.04 -14.88 11.10
C GLU A 108 -2.04 -13.84 10.58
N LEU A 109 -3.23 -13.75 11.18
CA LEU A 109 -4.20 -12.73 10.80
C LEU A 109 -3.67 -11.31 11.07
N ALA A 110 -3.00 -11.09 12.22
CA ALA A 110 -2.48 -9.77 12.60
C ALA A 110 -1.31 -9.28 11.74
N GLU A 111 -0.68 -10.16 10.96
CA GLU A 111 0.30 -9.76 9.95
C GLU A 111 -0.39 -9.18 8.69
N ILE A 112 -1.69 -9.44 8.52
CA ILE A 112 -2.48 -9.01 7.36
C ILE A 112 -3.37 -7.79 7.69
N VAL A 113 -3.91 -7.67 8.92
CA VAL A 113 -4.94 -6.67 9.31
C VAL A 113 -4.54 -5.68 10.40
#